data_AF-A0AA41T2D5-F1
#
_entry.id   AF-A0AA41T2D5-F1
#
_cell.length_a   1.000
_cell.length_b   1.000
_cell.length_c   1.000
_cell.angle_alpha   90.00
_cell.angle_beta   90.00
_cell.angle_gamma   90.00
#
_symmetry.space_group_name_H-M   'P 1'
#
loop_
_entity.id
_entity.type
_entity.pdbx_description
1 polymer ?
#
loop_
_entity_poly.entity_id
_entity_poly.type
_entity_poly.pdbx_seq_one_letter_code
_entity_poly.pdbx_strand_id
1 'polypeptide(L)'
;MQKRPKPDEKYYLSSMWGPTCDGLDWFVERCDLPEMHVGDWMLFENMGAYTVAAASTFNGFQRPTTYYVMSGPTWQCTQQIQNHSFPPEVEEQDVGTLPVSCAQESSMKRPSAACASTSINV
;
A
#
# COMPACT_ATOMS: atom_id res chain seq x y z
N MET A 1 -6.78 -10.19 8.35
CA MET A 1 -7.57 -11.44 8.48
C MET A 1 -8.10 -11.80 7.11
N GLN A 2 -7.40 -12.63 6.33
CA GLN A 2 -8.00 -13.19 5.12
C GLN A 2 -8.83 -14.41 5.55
N LYS A 3 -10.16 -14.36 5.36
CA LYS A 3 -10.98 -15.57 5.48
C LYS A 3 -10.46 -16.55 4.44
N ARG A 4 -10.20 -17.79 4.85
CA ARG A 4 -9.87 -18.84 3.88
C ARG A 4 -11.05 -18.96 2.91
N PRO A 5 -10.80 -19.00 1.59
CA PRO A 5 -11.86 -19.23 0.62
C PRO A 5 -12.62 -20.50 1.02
N LYS A 6 -13.94 -20.43 1.10
CA LYS A 6 -14.71 -21.66 1.29
C LYS A 6 -14.61 -22.43 -0.04
N PRO A 7 -14.30 -23.74 -0.01
CA PRO A 7 -13.97 -24.50 -1.22
C PRO A 7 -15.09 -24.54 -2.27
N ASP A 8 -16.34 -24.29 -1.86
CA ASP A 8 -17.53 -24.30 -2.74
C ASP A 8 -18.15 -22.90 -2.95
N GLU A 9 -17.44 -21.82 -2.61
CA GLU A 9 -17.96 -20.46 -2.77
C GLU A 9 -17.97 -20.04 -4.23
N LYS A 10 -19.14 -19.68 -4.74
CA LYS A 10 -19.31 -19.21 -6.12
C LYS A 10 -18.89 -17.75 -6.24
N TYR A 11 -18.11 -17.47 -7.27
CA TYR A 11 -17.68 -16.12 -7.63
C TYR A 11 -18.48 -15.59 -8.82
N TYR A 12 -18.63 -14.27 -8.86
CA TYR A 12 -19.38 -13.56 -9.87
C TYR A 12 -18.54 -12.40 -10.41
N LEU A 13 -18.62 -12.20 -11.73
CA LEU A 13 -18.04 -11.03 -12.38
C LEU A 13 -18.75 -9.77 -11.88
N SER A 14 -18.01 -8.91 -11.20
CA SER A 14 -18.52 -7.77 -10.44
C SER A 14 -17.79 -6.48 -10.85
N SER A 15 -18.43 -5.33 -10.60
CA SER A 15 -17.85 -3.99 -10.76
C SER A 15 -17.96 -3.24 -9.43
N MET A 16 -17.01 -2.34 -9.15
CA MET A 16 -16.99 -1.55 -7.90
C MET A 16 -17.01 -0.06 -8.19
N TRP A 17 -17.92 0.61 -7.49
CA TRP A 17 -18.30 2.01 -7.71
C TRP A 17 -18.03 2.84 -6.46
N GLY A 18 -17.60 4.07 -6.67
CA GLY A 18 -17.50 5.09 -5.65
C GLY A 18 -18.85 5.67 -5.28
N PRO A 19 -18.90 6.53 -4.25
CA PRO A 19 -20.15 7.00 -3.68
C PRO A 19 -20.74 8.21 -4.40
N THR A 20 -20.04 8.80 -5.37
CA THR A 20 -20.50 10.05 -6.01
C THR A 20 -21.67 9.81 -6.97
N CYS A 21 -22.31 10.89 -7.41
CA CYS A 21 -23.37 10.85 -8.41
C CYS A 21 -22.82 10.90 -9.84
N ASP A 22 -21.52 10.68 -10.02
CA ASP A 22 -20.85 10.64 -11.32
C ASP A 22 -20.81 9.21 -11.85
N GLY A 23 -21.30 8.99 -13.07
CA GLY A 23 -21.24 7.69 -13.74
C GLY A 23 -19.83 7.24 -14.13
N LEU A 24 -18.81 8.06 -13.88
CA LEU A 24 -17.40 7.73 -14.08
C LEU A 24 -16.66 7.41 -12.77
N ASP A 25 -17.32 7.51 -11.62
CA ASP A 25 -16.73 7.18 -10.32
C ASP A 25 -16.74 5.66 -10.08
N TRP A 26 -16.04 4.92 -10.93
CA TRP A 26 -15.73 3.51 -10.74
C TRP A 26 -14.22 3.36 -10.60
N PHE A 27 -13.79 2.42 -9.74
CA PHE A 27 -12.37 2.18 -9.50
C PHE A 27 -11.95 0.74 -9.80
N VAL A 28 -12.91 -0.16 -10.00
CA VAL A 28 -12.67 -1.49 -10.60
C VAL A 28 -13.80 -1.81 -11.57
N GLU A 29 -13.47 -1.92 -12.85
CA GLU A 29 -14.45 -2.23 -13.89
C GLU A 29 -14.94 -3.68 -13.77
N ARG A 30 -14.02 -4.61 -13.53
CA ARG A 30 -14.26 -6.06 -13.54
C ARG A 30 -13.36 -6.78 -12.55
N CYS A 31 -13.96 -7.50 -11.61
CA CYS A 31 -13.28 -8.43 -10.72
C CYS A 31 -14.19 -9.61 -10.36
N ASP A 32 -13.61 -10.74 -10.01
CA ASP A 32 -14.36 -11.87 -9.48
C ASP A 32 -14.48 -11.72 -7.96
N LEU A 33 -15.71 -11.63 -7.46
CA LEU A 33 -16.00 -11.55 -6.04
C LEU A 33 -17.06 -12.60 -5.64
N PRO A 34 -17.03 -13.10 -4.40
CA PRO A 34 -18.16 -13.86 -3.86
C PRO A 34 -19.39 -12.94 -3.75
N GLU A 35 -20.55 -13.53 -3.49
CA GLU A 35 -21.76 -12.75 -3.19
C GLU A 35 -21.55 -11.89 -1.93
N MET A 36 -21.72 -10.58 -2.07
CA MET A 36 -21.56 -9.59 -0.99
C MET A 36 -22.88 -8.90 -0.69
N HIS A 37 -23.04 -8.47 0.55
CA HIS A 37 -24.25 -7.79 1.03
C HIS A 37 -23.93 -6.37 1.49
N VAL A 38 -24.97 -5.52 1.51
CA VAL A 38 -24.86 -4.16 2.07
C VAL A 38 -24.43 -4.25 3.53
N GLY A 39 -23.35 -3.53 3.87
CA GLY A 39 -22.74 -3.54 5.20
C GLY A 39 -21.51 -4.44 5.31
N ASP A 40 -21.20 -5.25 4.30
CA ASP A 40 -19.93 -5.97 4.23
C ASP A 40 -18.75 -5.02 3.97
N TRP A 41 -17.57 -5.44 4.42
CA TRP A 41 -16.34 -4.64 4.31
C TRP A 41 -15.44 -5.16 3.19
N MET A 42 -14.87 -4.23 2.43
CA MET A 42 -13.79 -4.48 1.48
C MET A 42 -12.49 -3.84 1.98
N LEU A 43 -11.37 -4.52 1.79
CA LEU A 43 -10.05 -4.04 2.21
C LEU A 43 -9.19 -3.75 0.97
N PHE A 44 -8.59 -2.56 0.93
CA PHE A 44 -7.61 -2.17 -0.07
C PHE A 44 -6.29 -1.91 0.63
N GLU A 45 -5.34 -2.83 0.46
CA GLU A 45 -3.99 -2.71 0.99
C GLU A 45 -3.16 -1.75 0.12
N ASN A 46 -2.00 -1.30 0.64
CA ASN A 46 -1.06 -0.43 -0.09
C ASN A 46 -1.61 0.97 -0.46
N MET A 47 -2.61 1.48 0.26
CA MET A 47 -3.26 2.78 0.01
C MET A 47 -2.55 3.98 0.68
N GLY A 48 -1.23 3.91 0.90
CA GLY A 48 -0.49 4.92 1.66
C GLY A 48 0.02 6.14 0.87
N ALA A 49 0.30 5.97 -0.43
CA ALA A 49 0.90 7.01 -1.27
C ALA A 49 -0.08 7.53 -2.33
N TYR A 50 -0.10 8.84 -2.56
CA TYR A 50 -0.95 9.51 -3.57
C TYR A 50 -2.46 9.26 -3.43
N THR A 51 -2.93 8.88 -2.25
CA THR A 51 -4.36 8.62 -1.94
C THR A 51 -4.98 9.81 -1.21
N VAL A 52 -4.89 9.85 0.13
CA VAL A 52 -5.45 10.91 0.97
C VAL A 52 -4.86 12.28 0.61
N ALA A 53 -3.62 12.33 0.13
CA ALA A 53 -2.95 13.57 -0.27
C ALA A 53 -3.70 14.32 -1.40
N ALA A 54 -4.35 13.60 -2.32
CA ALA A 54 -5.05 14.17 -3.48
C ALA A 54 -6.58 14.05 -3.40
N ALA A 55 -7.13 13.41 -2.36
CA ALA A 55 -8.57 13.26 -2.21
C ALA A 55 -9.28 14.63 -2.10
N SER A 56 -10.56 14.69 -2.42
CA SER A 56 -11.43 15.86 -2.26
C SER A 56 -12.71 15.49 -1.51
N THR A 57 -13.58 16.46 -1.23
CA THR A 57 -14.91 16.23 -0.65
C THR A 57 -16.02 16.54 -1.66
N PHE A 58 -15.78 16.22 -2.93
CA PHE A 58 -16.81 16.31 -3.97
C PHE A 58 -18.06 15.51 -3.57
N ASN A 59 -19.25 16.04 -3.90
CA ASN A 59 -20.56 15.55 -3.41
C ASN A 59 -20.71 15.45 -1.87
N GLY A 60 -19.82 16.10 -1.10
CA GLY A 60 -19.94 16.18 0.37
C GLY A 60 -19.48 14.95 1.13
N PHE A 61 -18.94 13.92 0.46
CA PHE A 61 -18.38 12.75 1.11
C PHE A 61 -17.12 13.12 1.89
N GLN A 62 -17.11 12.78 3.18
CA GLN A 62 -15.99 13.11 4.06
C GLN A 62 -14.82 12.16 3.85
N ARG A 63 -13.61 12.65 4.11
CA ARG A 63 -12.40 11.82 4.06
C ARG A 63 -12.45 10.75 5.17
N PRO A 64 -11.97 9.53 4.92
CA PRO A 64 -11.86 8.51 5.97
C PRO A 64 -10.98 8.97 7.13
N THR A 65 -11.34 8.60 8.35
CA THR A 65 -10.51 8.82 9.54
C THR A 65 -9.31 7.86 9.53
N THR A 66 -8.10 8.40 9.68
CA THR A 66 -6.87 7.59 9.77
C THR A 66 -6.58 7.22 11.22
N TYR A 67 -6.46 5.92 11.49
CA TYR A 67 -6.04 5.39 12.78
C TYR A 67 -4.58 4.94 12.70
N TYR A 68 -3.70 5.68 13.37
CA TYR A 68 -2.27 5.33 13.44
C TYR A 68 -2.05 4.27 14.51
N VAL A 69 -1.30 3.23 14.17
CA VAL A 69 -0.93 2.15 15.07
C VAL A 69 0.56 1.91 15.01
N MET A 70 1.15 1.52 16.14
CA MET A 70 2.56 1.18 16.19
C MET A 70 2.81 0.08 17.22
N SER A 71 3.66 -0.88 16.87
CA SER A 71 4.04 -1.95 17.79
C SER A 71 4.97 -1.42 18.89
N GLY A 72 4.95 -2.08 20.06
CA GLY A 72 5.86 -1.74 21.17
C GLY A 72 7.35 -1.74 20.75
N PRO A 73 7.86 -2.77 20.06
CA PRO A 73 9.23 -2.78 19.55
C PRO A 73 9.55 -1.62 18.59
N THR A 74 8.62 -1.29 17.68
CA THR A 74 8.81 -0.14 16.75
C THR A 74 8.90 1.18 17.52
N TRP A 75 8.07 1.37 18.55
CA TRP A 75 8.15 2.55 19.43
C TRP A 75 9.49 2.67 20.14
N GLN A 76 10.01 1.57 20.68
CA GLN A 76 11.32 1.58 21.34
C GLN A 76 12.44 2.00 20.38
N CYS A 77 12.41 1.52 19.13
CA CYS A 77 13.34 1.97 18.08
C CYS A 77 13.21 3.48 17.81
N THR A 78 11.98 4.00 17.72
CA THR A 78 11.75 5.45 17.58
C THR A 78 12.35 6.24 18.74
N GLN A 79 12.22 5.77 19.99
CA GLN A 79 12.81 6.44 21.15
C GLN A 79 14.34 6.43 21.11
N GLN A 80 14.97 5.35 20.60
CA GLN A 80 16.42 5.30 20.41
C GLN A 80 16.88 6.37 19.41
N ILE A 81 16.21 6.49 18.26
CA ILE A 81 16.52 7.52 17.25
C ILE A 81 16.37 8.93 17.83
N GLN A 82 15.33 9.17 18.64
CA GLN A 82 15.13 10.48 19.27
C GLN A 82 16.21 10.83 20.31
N ASN A 83 16.68 9.83 21.06
CA ASN A 83 17.64 10.03 22.14
C ASN A 83 19.11 10.07 21.65
N HIS A 84 19.40 9.45 20.51
CA HIS A 84 20.67 9.59 19.82
C HIS A 84 20.58 10.78 18.86
N SER A 85 20.94 11.99 19.33
CA SER A 85 21.35 13.08 18.42
C SER A 85 22.30 12.47 17.40
N PHE A 86 22.03 12.67 16.09
CA PHE A 86 22.89 12.19 15.01
C PHE A 86 24.36 12.30 15.42
N PRO A 87 25.14 11.20 15.47
CA PRO A 87 26.56 11.33 15.74
C PRO A 87 27.14 12.27 14.68
N PRO A 88 28.11 13.15 15.03
CA PRO A 88 28.75 14.00 14.05
C PRO A 88 29.29 13.11 12.93
N GLU A 89 29.18 13.56 11.67
CA GLU A 89 29.74 12.89 10.50
C GLU A 89 31.16 12.39 10.83
N VAL A 90 31.33 11.08 10.83
CA VAL A 90 32.65 10.46 10.79
C VAL A 90 32.62 9.44 9.66
N GLU A 91 33.34 9.84 8.61
CA GLU A 91 34.08 9.09 7.58
C GLU A 91 33.65 7.66 7.26
N GLU A 92 33.54 7.41 5.94
CA GLU A 92 33.40 6.08 5.34
C GLU A 92 34.28 5.04 6.03
N GLN A 93 33.67 4.04 6.69
CA GLN A 93 34.23 2.70 6.70
C GLN A 93 33.25 1.58 7.11
N ASP A 94 33.28 0.59 6.23
CA ASP A 94 32.93 -0.83 6.32
C ASP A 94 31.47 -1.29 6.20
N VAL A 95 31.22 -1.96 5.08
CA VAL A 95 29.97 -2.60 4.66
C VAL A 95 29.86 -3.91 5.44
N GLY A 96 29.35 -3.85 6.65
CA GLY A 96 29.15 -5.03 7.48
C GLY A 96 28.11 -4.79 8.56
N THR A 97 26.88 -5.23 8.30
CA THR A 97 25.82 -5.38 9.31
C THR A 97 25.11 -4.08 9.73
N LEU A 98 24.35 -3.49 8.81
CA LEU A 98 23.20 -2.64 9.17
C LEU A 98 21.96 -3.54 9.38
N PRO A 99 21.07 -3.24 10.34
CA PRO A 99 19.82 -3.96 10.50
C PRO A 99 18.96 -3.72 9.25
N VAL A 100 18.43 -4.82 8.71
CA VAL A 100 17.61 -4.84 7.50
C VAL A 100 16.43 -3.87 7.67
N SER A 101 16.48 -2.76 6.94
CA SER A 101 15.34 -1.87 6.75
C SER A 101 14.21 -2.65 6.08
N CYS A 102 12.98 -2.41 6.53
CA CYS A 102 11.74 -3.03 6.02
C CYS A 102 11.51 -2.86 4.50
N ALA A 103 12.37 -2.12 3.81
CA ALA A 103 12.32 -1.93 2.36
C ALA A 103 12.95 -3.08 1.54
N GLN A 104 13.63 -4.05 2.18
CA GLN A 104 14.38 -5.07 1.45
C GLN A 104 13.80 -6.47 1.58
N GLU A 105 12.56 -6.67 1.13
CA GLU A 105 12.08 -7.99 0.76
C GLU A 105 11.19 -7.95 -0.49
N SER A 106 11.80 -8.18 -1.65
CA SER A 106 11.31 -9.19 -2.60
C SER A 106 12.39 -9.46 -3.64
N SER A 107 13.09 -10.59 -3.49
CA SER A 107 13.94 -11.16 -4.53
C SER A 107 13.05 -11.68 -5.67
N MET A 108 12.71 -10.84 -6.64
CA MET A 108 12.29 -11.31 -7.96
C MET A 108 13.51 -11.56 -8.83
N LYS A 109 13.85 -12.84 -9.02
CA LYS A 109 14.81 -13.28 -10.05
C LYS A 109 14.29 -12.83 -11.42
N ARG A 110 14.94 -11.86 -12.05
CA ARG A 110 14.69 -11.51 -13.46
C ARG A 110 15.36 -12.55 -14.36
N PRO A 111 14.67 -13.16 -15.34
CA PRO A 111 15.34 -13.89 -16.41
C PRO A 111 16.09 -12.90 -17.31
N SER A 112 17.25 -13.33 -17.79
CA SER A 112 18.04 -12.62 -18.80
C SER A 112 17.26 -12.52 -20.12
N ALA A 113 16.91 -11.31 -20.53
CA ALA A 113 16.61 -11.00 -21.92
C ALA A 113 16.90 -9.52 -22.18
N ALA A 114 17.80 -9.27 -23.13
CA ALA A 114 18.12 -7.95 -23.65
C ALA A 114 16.87 -7.30 -24.26
N CYS A 115 16.60 -6.03 -23.95
CA CYS A 115 15.68 -5.20 -24.73
C CYS A 115 16.16 -3.75 -24.71
N ALA A 116 16.11 -3.13 -25.89
CA ALA A 116 16.87 -1.97 -26.30
C ALA A 116 16.45 -0.65 -25.63
N SER A 117 17.44 0.22 -25.42
CA SER A 117 17.26 1.61 -25.03
C SER A 117 16.36 2.35 -26.02
N THR A 118 15.28 2.94 -25.53
CA THR A 118 14.55 4.00 -26.23
C THR A 118 14.66 5.26 -25.38
N SER A 119 15.31 6.29 -25.93
CA SER A 119 15.35 7.63 -25.37
C SER A 119 14.02 8.34 -25.56
N ILE A 120 13.48 8.92 -24.49
CA ILE A 120 12.40 9.89 -24.55
C ILE A 120 13.05 11.28 -24.62
N ASN A 121 12.82 12.00 -25.71
CA ASN A 121 13.17 13.41 -25.81
C ASN A 121 12.15 14.23 -25.02
N VAL A 122 12.65 15.20 -24.25
CA VAL A 122 11.87 16.32 -23.70
C VAL A 122 11.65 17.36 -24.81
#